data_AF-A0A1V6QZP1-F1
#
_entry.id   AF-A0A1V6QZP1-F1
#
_cell.length_a   1.000
_cell.length_b   1.000
_cell.length_c   1.000
_cell.angle_alpha   90.00
_cell.angle_beta   90.00
_cell.angle_gamma   90.00
#
_symmetry.space_group_name_H-M   'P 1'
#
loop_
_entity.id
_entity.type
_entity.pdbx_description
1 polymer ?
#
loop_
_entity_poly.entity_id
_entity_poly.type
_entity_poly.pdbx_seq_one_letter_code
_entity_poly.pdbx_strand_id
1 'polypeptide(L)'
;MFTRPPRSSNNPLVHYGLIASGNQVIKDGLMRDRVVGDLGGEIMCFEMEAAGLMNDFKCLVIRGICGYADSHKNKLWQPYAAGVAAAYAKELLSVIPVIQTQTSQKAYVK
;
A
#
# COMPACT_ATOMS: atom_id res chain seq x y z
N MET A 1 -22.27 11.11 -6.94
CA MET A 1 -21.91 9.69 -6.67
C MET A 1 -21.57 9.08 -8.02
N PHE A 2 -20.30 8.72 -8.27
CA PHE A 2 -19.91 8.14 -9.56
C PHE A 2 -20.26 6.65 -9.56
N THR A 3 -21.08 6.21 -10.51
CA THR A 3 -21.43 4.81 -10.70
C THR A 3 -20.22 4.08 -11.24
N ARG A 4 -19.63 3.19 -10.44
CA ARG A 4 -18.52 2.35 -10.90
C ARG A 4 -19.06 1.13 -11.65
N PRO A 5 -18.41 0.71 -12.75
CA PRO A 5 -18.77 -0.52 -13.41
C PRO A 5 -18.64 -1.70 -12.42
N PRO A 6 -19.52 -2.71 -12.53
CA PRO A 6 -19.44 -3.89 -11.68
C PRO A 6 -18.09 -4.58 -11.87
N ARG A 7 -17.51 -5.07 -10.76
CA ARG A 7 -16.31 -5.92 -10.85
C ARG A 7 -16.66 -7.23 -11.53
N SER A 8 -15.76 -7.74 -12.36
CA SER A 8 -15.87 -9.07 -12.95
C SER A 8 -15.69 -10.21 -11.92
N SER A 9 -15.00 -9.94 -10.81
CA SER A 9 -14.87 -10.88 -9.69
C SER A 9 -14.65 -10.18 -8.35
N ASN A 10 -14.94 -10.91 -7.26
CA ASN A 10 -14.65 -10.51 -5.88
C ASN A 10 -13.23 -10.91 -5.42
N ASN A 11 -12.43 -11.51 -6.31
CA ASN A 11 -11.07 -11.90 -5.98
C ASN A 11 -10.18 -10.65 -5.85
N PRO A 12 -9.22 -10.65 -4.92
CA PRO A 12 -8.21 -9.60 -4.86
C PRO A 12 -7.38 -9.58 -6.14
N LEU A 13 -6.95 -8.39 -6.55
CA LEU A 13 -6.06 -8.18 -7.68
C LEU A 13 -4.73 -7.62 -7.16
N VAL A 14 -3.62 -8.20 -7.63
CA VAL A 14 -2.28 -7.75 -7.27
C VAL A 14 -1.81 -6.74 -8.31
N HIS A 15 -1.34 -5.60 -7.83
CA HIS A 15 -0.78 -4.53 -8.66
C HIS A 15 0.67 -4.28 -8.23
N TYR A 16 1.55 -4.14 -9.20
CA TYR A 16 2.94 -3.74 -9.00
C TYR A 16 3.11 -2.31 -9.48
N GLY A 17 3.67 -1.44 -8.65
CA GLY A 17 3.88 -0.04 -9.03
C GLY A 17 4.35 0.82 -7.86
N LEU A 18 4.38 2.12 -8.09
CA LEU A 18 4.92 3.09 -7.15
C LEU A 18 3.94 3.35 -5.99
N ILE A 19 4.49 3.38 -4.79
CA ILE A 19 3.78 3.74 -3.56
C ILE A 19 4.38 5.04 -3.05
N ALA A 20 3.57 6.10 -3.02
CA ALA A 20 3.95 7.38 -2.43
C ALA A 20 3.81 7.31 -0.90
N SER A 21 4.86 7.70 -0.19
CA SER A 21 4.93 7.68 1.27
C SER A 21 5.03 9.09 1.83
N GLY A 22 4.27 9.41 2.87
CA GLY A 22 4.35 10.72 3.53
C GLY A 22 3.65 10.78 4.89
N ASN A 23 3.93 11.82 5.67
CA ASN A 23 3.39 11.96 7.04
C ASN A 23 1.94 12.47 7.11
N GLN A 24 1.24 12.57 5.98
CA GLN A 24 -0.12 13.11 5.92
C GLN A 24 -1.06 12.19 5.13
N VAL A 25 -2.27 12.02 5.64
CA VAL A 25 -3.35 11.34 4.92
C VAL A 25 -3.85 12.24 3.79
N ILE A 26 -3.71 11.77 2.54
CA ILE A 26 -4.37 12.39 1.40
C ILE A 26 -5.88 12.12 1.48
N LYS A 27 -6.66 13.18 1.59
CA LYS A 27 -8.13 13.16 1.82
C LYS A 27 -8.89 14.03 0.82
N ASP A 28 -8.23 14.44 -0.26
CA ASP A 28 -8.79 15.29 -1.29
C ASP A 28 -8.30 14.79 -2.66
N GLY A 29 -9.24 14.58 -3.57
CA GLY A 29 -8.94 13.99 -4.87
C GLY A 29 -8.10 14.89 -5.78
N LEU A 30 -8.29 16.22 -5.70
CA LEU A 30 -7.48 17.16 -6.48
C LEU A 30 -6.05 17.23 -5.96
N MET A 31 -5.87 17.21 -4.64
CA MET A 31 -4.56 17.10 -4.01
C MET A 31 -3.88 15.79 -4.41
N ARG A 32 -4.60 14.66 -4.39
CA ARG A 32 -4.09 13.36 -4.86
C ARG A 32 -3.58 13.48 -6.29
N ASP A 33 -4.42 13.95 -7.21
CA ASP A 33 -4.08 14.01 -8.64
C ASP A 33 -2.92 14.97 -8.92
N ARG A 34 -2.83 16.09 -8.18
CA ARG A 34 -1.66 16.97 -8.21
C ARG A 34 -0.39 16.24 -7.78
N VAL A 35 -0.41 15.56 -6.62
CA VAL A 35 0.77 14.82 -6.14
C VAL A 35 1.16 13.70 -7.10
N VAL A 36 0.19 13.00 -7.70
CA VAL A 36 0.47 12.01 -8.75
C VAL A 36 1.20 12.67 -9.92
N GLY A 37 0.72 13.83 -10.40
CA GLY A 37 1.37 14.58 -11.49
C GLY A 37 2.78 15.07 -11.14
N ASP A 38 2.94 15.66 -9.95
CA ASP A 38 4.24 16.17 -9.46
C ASP A 38 5.28 15.06 -9.28
N LEU A 39 4.84 13.82 -9.05
CA LEU A 39 5.69 12.63 -8.91
C LEU A 39 5.79 11.78 -10.19
N GLY A 40 5.40 12.32 -11.36
CA GLY A 40 5.61 11.67 -12.66
C GLY A 40 4.46 10.83 -13.20
N GLY A 41 3.31 10.80 -12.52
CA GLY A 41 2.06 10.24 -13.05
C GLY A 41 1.80 8.76 -12.75
N GLU A 42 2.76 8.06 -12.15
CA GLU A 42 2.73 6.59 -12.04
C GLU A 42 2.42 6.07 -10.62
N ILE A 43 2.11 6.97 -9.68
CA ILE A 43 1.77 6.59 -8.30
C ILE A 43 0.44 5.82 -8.27
N MET A 44 0.48 4.61 -7.70
CA MET A 44 -0.69 3.73 -7.59
C MET A 44 -1.30 3.70 -6.18
N CYS A 45 -0.52 4.07 -5.15
CA CYS A 45 -0.93 3.96 -3.76
C CYS A 45 -0.30 5.08 -2.91
N PHE A 46 -1.02 5.49 -1.86
CA PHE A 46 -0.54 6.43 -0.84
C PHE A 46 -0.58 5.76 0.52
N GLU A 47 0.49 5.91 1.29
CA GLU A 47 0.62 5.39 2.66
C GLU A 47 1.54 6.28 3.50
N MET A 48 1.76 5.94 4.78
CA MET A 48 2.40 6.85 5.73
C MET A 48 3.64 6.34 6.46
N GLU A 49 4.07 5.10 6.21
CA GLU A 49 5.08 4.46 7.07
C GLU A 49 6.30 3.95 6.30
N ALA A 50 6.16 3.54 5.04
CA ALA A 50 7.19 2.81 4.30
C ALA A 50 8.51 3.57 4.15
N ALA A 51 8.47 4.86 3.82
CA ALA A 51 9.71 5.63 3.58
C ALA A 51 10.62 5.70 4.81
N GLY A 52 10.04 5.66 6.02
CA GLY A 52 10.83 5.62 7.26
C GLY A 52 11.61 4.33 7.45
N LEU A 53 11.10 3.22 6.91
CA LEU A 53 11.75 1.90 7.03
C LEU A 53 12.74 1.64 5.88
N MET A 54 12.42 2.10 4.67
CA MET A 54 13.22 1.81 3.48
C MET A 54 14.64 2.41 3.50
N ASN A 55 14.85 3.50 4.24
CA ASN A 55 16.17 4.14 4.32
C ASN A 55 17.20 3.23 5.01
N ASP A 56 16.76 2.43 5.97
CA ASP A 56 17.62 1.61 6.82
C ASP A 56 17.51 0.11 6.50
N PHE A 57 16.42 -0.30 5.83
CA PHE A 57 16.11 -1.72 5.60
C PHE A 57 15.76 -2.00 4.15
N LYS A 58 16.45 -3.01 3.57
CA LYS A 58 16.01 -3.63 2.31
C LYS A 58 14.69 -4.35 2.57
N CYS A 59 13.58 -3.75 2.16
CA CYS A 59 12.26 -4.30 2.41
C CYS A 59 11.38 -4.26 1.15
N LEU A 60 10.36 -5.12 1.15
CA LEU A 60 9.26 -5.10 0.19
C LEU A 60 8.02 -4.59 0.91
N VAL A 61 7.31 -3.64 0.29
CA VAL A 61 6.09 -3.09 0.85
C VAL A 61 4.87 -3.69 0.16
N ILE A 62 3.97 -4.24 0.98
CA ILE A 62 2.71 -4.82 0.55
C ILE A 62 1.58 -4.01 1.20
N ARG A 63 0.70 -3.42 0.39
CA ARG A 63 -0.44 -2.61 0.86
C ARG A 63 -1.75 -3.15 0.31
N GLY A 64 -2.73 -3.26 1.20
CA GLY A 64 -4.13 -3.44 0.82
C GLY A 64 -4.79 -2.08 0.60
N ILE A 65 -5.60 -1.95 -0.44
CA ILE A 65 -6.29 -0.69 -0.78
C ILE A 65 -7.60 -0.60 0.00
N CYS A 66 -7.72 0.41 0.88
CA CYS A 66 -8.90 0.64 1.71
C CYS A 66 -9.68 1.93 1.34
N GLY A 67 -9.20 2.72 0.39
CA GLY A 67 -9.83 3.97 -0.05
C GLY A 67 -9.18 4.57 -1.28
N TYR A 68 -9.71 5.71 -1.74
CA TYR A 68 -9.31 6.37 -2.99
C TYR A 68 -8.40 7.59 -2.80
N ALA A 69 -7.90 7.83 -1.58
CA ALA A 69 -7.16 9.04 -1.24
C ALA A 69 -7.94 10.31 -1.64
N ASP A 70 -9.25 10.31 -1.41
CA ASP A 70 -10.15 11.43 -1.67
C ASP A 70 -10.99 11.74 -0.43
N SER A 71 -12.00 12.59 -0.59
CA SER A 71 -12.88 13.00 0.51
C SER A 71 -13.80 11.89 1.01
N HIS A 72 -13.98 10.80 0.25
CA HIS A 72 -14.86 9.69 0.60
C HIS A 72 -14.15 8.69 1.51
N LYS A 73 -14.02 9.04 2.79
CA LYS A 73 -13.49 8.12 3.79
C LYS A 73 -14.48 7.01 4.09
N ASN A 74 -14.07 5.76 3.86
CA ASN A 74 -14.81 4.59 4.29
C ASN A 74 -13.89 3.63 5.05
N LYS A 75 -14.11 3.49 6.36
CA LYS A 75 -13.32 2.59 7.21
C LYS A 75 -13.71 1.12 7.07
N LEU A 76 -14.86 0.82 6.46
CA LEU A 76 -15.38 -0.54 6.31
C LEU A 76 -14.41 -1.47 5.57
N TRP A 77 -13.62 -0.91 4.65
CA TRP A 77 -12.67 -1.67 3.84
C TRP A 77 -11.32 -1.91 4.51
N GLN A 78 -11.02 -1.27 5.65
CA GLN A 78 -9.73 -1.44 6.32
C GLN A 78 -9.47 -2.88 6.79
N PRO A 79 -10.43 -3.58 7.45
CA PRO A 79 -10.21 -4.97 7.85
C PRO A 79 -9.99 -5.91 6.66
N TYR A 80 -10.77 -5.74 5.58
CA TYR A 80 -10.61 -6.52 4.36
C TYR A 80 -9.25 -6.26 3.70
N ALA A 81 -8.86 -5.00 3.53
CA ALA A 81 -7.58 -4.60 2.95
C ALA A 81 -6.39 -5.15 3.75
N ALA A 82 -6.44 -5.05 5.08
CA ALA A 82 -5.43 -5.63 5.95
C ALA A 82 -5.35 -7.15 5.83
N GLY A 83 -6.51 -7.84 5.81
CA GLY A 83 -6.57 -9.30 5.65
C GLY A 83 -5.99 -9.78 4.32
N VAL A 84 -6.31 -9.10 3.21
CA VAL A 84 -5.77 -9.43 1.88
C VAL A 84 -4.26 -9.20 1.81
N ALA A 85 -3.77 -8.07 2.36
CA ALA A 85 -2.33 -7.79 2.40
C ALA A 85 -1.56 -8.83 3.21
N ALA A 86 -2.09 -9.22 4.38
CA ALA A 86 -1.49 -10.25 5.22
C ALA A 86 -1.51 -11.64 4.55
N ALA A 87 -2.63 -12.00 3.90
CA ALA A 87 -2.73 -13.25 3.16
C ALA A 87 -1.72 -13.31 2.00
N TYR A 88 -1.61 -12.23 1.23
CA TYR A 88 -0.61 -12.14 0.15
C TYR A 88 0.82 -12.24 0.70
N ALA A 89 1.14 -11.53 1.79
CA ALA A 89 2.46 -11.60 2.41
C ALA A 89 2.80 -13.03 2.89
N LYS A 90 1.83 -13.73 3.51
CA LYS A 90 2.00 -15.12 3.94
C LYS A 90 2.30 -16.05 2.75
N GLU A 91 1.53 -15.95 1.68
CA GLU A 91 1.74 -16.78 0.48
C GLU A 91 3.04 -16.41 -0.25
N LEU A 92 3.43 -15.13 -0.25
CA LEU A 92 4.72 -14.73 -0.80
C LEU A 92 5.89 -15.33 -0.01
N LEU A 93 5.81 -15.32 1.32
CA LEU A 93 6.84 -15.92 2.18
C LEU A 93 6.92 -17.45 2.02
N SER A 94 5.83 -18.13 1.64
CA SER A 94 5.84 -19.58 1.44
C SER A 94 6.65 -20.02 0.22
N VAL A 95 6.83 -19.12 -0.76
CA VAL A 95 7.59 -19.38 -2.00
C VAL A 95 9.00 -18.79 -1.97
N ILE A 96 9.32 -17.93 -1.01
CA ILE A 96 10.67 -17.38 -0.84
C ILE A 96 11.54 -18.41 -0.10
N PRO A 97 12.66 -18.87 -0.68
CA PRO A 97 13.58 -19.76 0.02
C PRO A 97 14.10 -19.11 1.31
N VAL A 98 14.20 -19.90 2.37
CA VAL A 98 14.83 -19.44 3.62
C VAL A 98 16.32 -19.26 3.38
N ILE A 99 16.74 -18.02 3.16
CA ILE A 99 18.14 -17.62 3.19
C ILE A 99 18.42 -17.14 4.61
N GLN A 100 19.43 -17.69 5.27
CA GLN A 100 19.89 -17.15 6.55
C GLN A 100 20.41 -15.73 6.33
N THR A 101 19.57 -14.75 6.63
CA THR A 101 19.97 -13.35 6.63
C THR A 101 20.91 -13.11 7.81
N GLN A 102 22.04 -12.43 7.57
CA GLN A 102 22.81 -11.84 8.67
C GLN A 102 21.84 -10.94 9.46
N THR A 103 21.78 -11.12 10.78
CA THR A 103 20.83 -10.46 11.68
C THR A 103 20.84 -8.96 11.42
N SER A 104 19.82 -8.46 10.71
CA SER A 104 19.61 -7.02 10.59
C SER A 104 19.19 -6.51 11.96
N GLN A 105 19.68 -5.34 12.38
CA GLN A 105 19.26 -4.73 13.64
C GLN A 105 17.73 -4.62 13.64
N LYS A 106 17.07 -4.97 14.76
CA LYS A 106 15.61 -4.85 14.84
C LYS A 106 15.21 -3.40 14.56
N ALA A 107 14.33 -3.19 13.58
CA ALA A 107 13.71 -1.89 13.36
C ALA A 107 12.95 -1.49 14.63
N TYR A 108 13.38 -0.40 15.27
CA TYR A 108 12.70 0.15 16.44
C TYR A 108 11.52 0.98 15.94
N VAL A 109 10.32 0.41 16.01
CA VAL A 109 9.08 1.20 15.84
C VAL A 109 8.90 1.97 17.15
N LYS A 110 9.09 3.30 17.10
CA LYS A 110 8.75 4.19 18.21
C LYS A 110 7.24 4.24 18.44
#